data_AF-A0A849UMS1-F1
#
_entry.id   AF-A0A849UMS1-F1
#
_cell.length_a   1.000
_cell.length_b   1.000
_cell.length_c   1.000
_cell.angle_alpha   90.00
_cell.angle_beta   90.00
_cell.angle_gamma   90.00
#
_symmetry.space_group_name_H-M   'P 1'
#
loop_
_entity.id
_entity.type
_entity.pdbx_description
1 polymer ?
#
loop_
_entity_poly.entity_id
_entity_poly.type
_entity_poly.pdbx_seq_one_letter_code
_entity_poly.pdbx_strand_id
1 'polypeptide(L)' 'MRDMYLKRDAEQTLKEILAGDKVGMILGARQVGKSTLVEHVLAGRSATFLNFDVEVDKALFFCS' A
#
# COMPACT_ATOMS: atom_id res chain seq x y z
N MET A 1 -4.26 10.64 20.77
CA MET A 1 -3.47 9.39 20.80
C MET A 1 -2.40 9.54 19.73
N ARG A 2 -1.11 9.58 20.08
CA ARG A 2 -0.06 9.76 19.06
C ARG A 2 0.20 8.38 18.46
N ASP A 3 -0.23 8.15 17.23
CA ASP A 3 0.11 6.93 16.49
C ASP A 3 1.63 6.89 16.28
N MET A 4 2.30 6.03 17.04
CA MET A 4 3.74 5.83 16.92
C MET A 4 3.98 4.95 15.69
N TYR A 5 4.08 5.59 14.52
CA TYR A 5 4.61 4.96 13.33
C TYR A 5 6.11 4.74 13.52
N LEU A 6 6.53 3.48 13.69
CA LEU A 6 7.94 3.12 13.69
C LEU A 6 8.47 3.19 12.27
N LYS A 7 9.56 3.95 12.08
CA LYS A 7 10.26 4.04 10.78
C LYS A 7 10.56 2.62 10.28
N ARG A 8 10.13 2.32 9.05
CA ARG A 8 10.34 1.02 8.41
C ARG A 8 11.48 1.13 7.41
N ASP A 9 12.42 0.19 7.42
CA ASP A 9 13.52 0.17 6.43
C ASP A 9 12.99 0.06 4.99
N ALA A 10 11.90 -0.68 4.81
CA ALA A 10 11.22 -0.86 3.51
C ALA A 10 10.54 0.42 2.98
N GLU A 11 10.43 1.48 3.79
CA GLU A 11 9.78 2.73 3.38
C GLU A 11 10.53 3.42 2.24
N GLN A 12 11.86 3.47 2.33
CA GLN A 12 12.71 4.10 1.32
C GLN A 12 12.63 3.32 0.00
N THR A 13 12.73 1.98 0.07
CA THR A 13 12.58 1.10 -1.09
C THR A 13 11.20 1.27 -1.75
N LEU A 14 10.14 1.39 -0.96
CA LEU A 14 8.80 1.63 -1.50
C LEU A 14 8.70 2.99 -2.20
N LYS A 15 9.27 4.05 -1.61
CA LYS A 15 9.32 5.39 -2.23
C LYS A 15 10.08 5.39 -3.55
N GLU A 16 11.18 4.66 -3.64
CA GLU A 16 11.98 4.53 -4.87
C GLU A 16 11.24 3.77 -5.96
N ILE A 17 10.54 2.69 -5.61
CA ILE A 17 9.69 1.96 -6.57
C ILE A 17 8.56 2.86 -7.09
N LEU A 18 7.88 3.57 -6.18
CA LEU A 18 6.79 4.49 -6.52
C LEU A 18 7.24 5.75 -7.28
N ALA A 19 8.55 6.05 -7.32
CA ALA A 19 9.10 7.17 -8.08
C ALA A 19 9.37 6.80 -9.55
N GLY A 20 9.34 5.52 -9.90
CA GLY A 20 9.43 5.05 -11.28
C GLY A 20 8.15 4.39 -11.77
N ASP A 21 8.17 3.92 -13.02
CA ASP A 21 7.03 3.23 -13.66
C ASP A 21 7.03 1.71 -13.40
N LYS A 22 7.58 1.29 -12.25
CA LYS A 22 7.79 -0.13 -11.92
C LYS A 22 6.69 -0.66 -11.02
N VAL A 23 6.30 -1.92 -11.26
CA VAL A 23 5.42 -2.66 -10.36
C VAL A 23 6.24 -3.19 -9.18
N GLY A 24 5.83 -2.83 -7.96
CA GLY A 24 6.41 -3.32 -6.71
C GLY A 24 5.51 -4.33 -6.01
N MET A 25 6.10 -5.38 -5.43
CA MET A 25 5.39 -6.33 -4.58
C MET A 25 5.90 -6.26 -3.15
N ILE A 26 5.00 -6.05 -2.19
CA ILE A 26 5.34 -6.04 -0.77
C ILE A 26 4.95 -7.38 -0.17
N LEU A 27 5.96 -8.15 0.25
CA LEU A 27 5.80 -9.46 0.87
C LEU A 27 5.98 -9.38 2.39
N GLY A 28 5.38 -10.32 3.12
CA GLY A 28 5.56 -10.46 4.56
C GLY A 28 4.38 -11.16 5.23
N ALA A 29 4.58 -11.63 6.45
CA ALA A 29 3.56 -12.35 7.21
C ALA A 29 2.27 -11.53 7.42
N ARG A 30 1.14 -12.20 7.69
CA ARG A 30 -0.14 -11.52 7.98
C ARG A 30 0.01 -10.64 9.23
N GLN A 31 -0.69 -9.50 9.26
CA GLN A 31 -0.71 -8.55 10.40
C GLN A 31 0.62 -7.86 10.77
N VAL A 32 1.66 -7.90 9.92
CA VAL A 32 2.93 -7.18 10.20
C VAL A 32 2.89 -5.67 9.93
N GLY A 33 1.74 -5.13 9.51
CA GLY A 33 1.55 -3.70 9.20
C GLY A 33 1.89 -3.30 7.76
N LYS A 34 1.79 -4.23 6.79
CA LYS A 34 2.04 -3.93 5.36
C LYS A 34 1.10 -2.85 4.83
N SER A 35 -0.21 -2.96 5.08
CA SER A 35 -1.19 -1.96 4.64
C SER A 35 -0.91 -0.60 5.26
N THR A 36 -0.57 -0.56 6.56
CA THR A 36 -0.19 0.67 7.26
C THR A 36 1.05 1.34 6.66
N LEU A 37 2.05 0.57 6.22
CA LEU A 37 3.21 1.13 5.50
C LEU A 37 2.81 1.77 4.17
N VAL A 38 1.96 1.08 3.39
CA VAL A 38 1.51 1.59 2.09
C VAL A 38 0.65 2.84 2.26
N GLU A 39 -0.32 2.82 3.17
CA GLU A 39 -1.17 3.97 3.51
C GLU A 39 -0.34 5.16 3.99
N HIS A 40 0.68 4.93 4.82
CA HIS A 40 1.55 6.01 5.31
C HIS A 40 2.40 6.61 4.18
N VAL A 41 2.98 5.80 3.31
CA VAL A 41 3.81 6.28 2.19
C VAL A 41 2.99 6.97 1.10
N LEU A 42 1.76 6.49 0.87
CA LEU A 42 0.84 7.05 -0.11
C LEU A 42 -0.04 8.18 0.47
N ALA A 43 0.03 8.45 1.77
CA ALA A 43 -0.67 9.57 2.40
C ALA A 43 -0.28 10.88 1.68
N GLY A 44 -1.28 11.56 1.10
CA GLY A 44 -1.07 12.79 0.32
C GLY A 44 -0.74 12.59 -1.16
N ARG A 45 -0.74 11.36 -1.68
CA ARG A 45 -0.68 11.07 -3.12
C ARG A 45 -2.05 10.61 -3.63
N SER A 46 -2.39 10.97 -4.87
CA SER A 46 -3.55 10.40 -5.55
C SER A 46 -3.23 8.94 -5.90
N ALA A 47 -3.71 8.01 -5.09
CA ALA A 47 -3.50 6.58 -5.27
C ALA A 47 -4.82 5.83 -5.11
N THR A 48 -5.08 4.91 -6.03
CA THR A 48 -6.23 4.01 -5.96
C THR A 48 -5.82 2.75 -5.20
N PHE A 49 -6.52 2.46 -4.12
CA PHE A 49 -6.34 1.24 -3.35
C PHE A 49 -7.40 0.23 -3.79
N LEU A 50 -6.97 -0.98 -4.12
CA LEU A 50 -7.85 -2.09 -4.46
C LEU A 50 -7.61 -3.20 -3.42
N ASN A 51 -8.64 -3.53 -2.63
CA ASN A 51 -8.53 -4.54 -1.59
C ASN A 51 -9.22 -5.84 -2.03
N PHE A 52 -8.44 -6.83 -2.43
CA PHE A 52 -8.94 -8.13 -2.88
C PHE A 52 -9.56 -9.02 -1.78
N ASP A 53 -9.44 -8.66 -0.51
CA ASP A 53 -10.10 -9.36 0.62
C ASP A 53 -11.61 -8.98 0.69
N VAL A 54 -12.00 -7.86 0.07
CA VAL A 54 -13.37 -7.37 0.06
C VAL A 54 -14.01 -7.73 -1.29
N GLU A 55 -15.02 -8.60 -1.31
CA GLU A 55 -15.70 -9.03 -2.54
C GLU A 55 -16.26 -7.88 -3.39
N VAL A 56 -16.51 -6.72 -2.78
CA VAL A 56 -17.09 -5.52 -3.42
C VAL A 56 -16.16 -4.89 -4.46
N ASP A 57 -14.84 -5.05 -4.36
CA ASP A 57 -13.89 -4.50 -5.35
C ASP A 57 -13.79 -5.33 -6.64
N LYS A 58 -14.35 -6.54 -6.68
CA LYS A 58 -14.41 -7.35 -7.91
C LYS A 58 -15.32 -6.73 -8.97
N ALA A 59 -16.33 -5.96 -8.56
CA ALA A 59 -17.32 -5.37 -9.45
C ALA A 59 -16.78 -4.17 -10.27
N LEU A 60 -15.73 -3.49 -9.78
CA LEU A 60 -15.07 -2.40 -10.51
C LEU A 60 -14.22 -2.89 -11.69
N PHE A 61 -13.76 -4.16 -11.65
CA PHE A 61 -12.90 -4.72 -12.69
C PHE A 61 -13.66 -5.18 -13.94
N PHE A 62 -14.94 -5.55 -13.82
CA PHE A 62 -15.72 -6.11 -14.95
C PHE A 62 -16.47 -5.07 -15.79
N CYS A 63 -16.40 -3.78 -15.44
CA CYS A 63 -17.23 -2.75 -16.09
C CYS A 63 -16.45 -1.74 -16.95
N SER A 64 -15.25 -2.08 -17.44
CA SER A 64 -14.54 -1.27 -18.46
C SER A 64 -13.97 -2.12 -19.58
#